data_AF-A0A7C7QMG4-F1
#
_entry.id   AF-A0A7C7QMG4-F1
#
_cell.length_a   1.000
_cell.length_b   1.000
_cell.length_c   1.000
_cell.angle_alpha   90.00
_cell.angle_beta   90.00
_cell.angle_gamma   90.00
#
_symmetry.space_group_name_H-M   'P 1'
#
loop_
_entity.id
_entity.type
_entity.pdbx_description
1 polymer ?
#
loop_
_entity_poly.entity_id
_entity_poly.type
_entity_poly.pdbx_seq_one_letter_code
_entity_poly.pdbx_strand_id
1 'polypeptide(L)'
;MGSYHATFKLMLLGGIGKRARRGFGSLQYRDFGSISEVVRELEEINSILSRGVKMSIKESSNSNTVLVRDITQGSTAYPRVKEIHLGRKGTLRVEGVLNRIGEASHRHGDNALGRINPRMASPAVATILNVNRQFYPVVTRLTSLFPPSLKYDLARQDDFINGVLQ
;
A
#
# COMPACT_ATOMS: atom_id res chain seq x y z
N MET A 1 -7.02 -26.02 -8.34
CA MET A 1 -7.38 -24.69 -8.88
C MET A 1 -7.31 -23.52 -7.88
N GLY A 2 -7.01 -23.72 -6.58
CA GLY A 2 -7.08 -22.65 -5.58
C GLY A 2 -5.91 -21.66 -5.49
N SER A 3 -4.71 -21.99 -6.02
CA SER A 3 -3.51 -21.15 -5.79
C SER A 3 -3.40 -19.93 -6.71
N TYR A 4 -3.88 -20.01 -7.96
CA TYR A 4 -3.72 -18.91 -8.94
C TYR A 4 -4.64 -17.73 -8.61
N HIS A 5 -5.83 -18.02 -8.09
CA HIS A 5 -6.82 -16.99 -7.73
C HIS A 5 -6.27 -16.07 -6.63
N ALA A 6 -5.57 -16.62 -5.64
CA ALA A 6 -4.90 -15.85 -4.60
C ALA A 6 -3.84 -14.89 -5.15
N THR A 7 -3.05 -15.35 -6.12
CA THR A 7 -1.99 -14.53 -6.74
C THR A 7 -2.55 -13.31 -7.48
N PHE A 8 -3.66 -13.45 -8.19
CA PHE A 8 -4.31 -12.32 -8.87
C PHE A 8 -4.88 -11.30 -7.89
N LYS A 9 -5.43 -11.73 -6.75
CA LYS A 9 -5.90 -10.81 -5.71
C LYS A 9 -4.76 -9.95 -5.14
N LEU A 10 -3.54 -10.50 -5.02
CA LEU A 10 -2.37 -9.75 -4.54
C LEU A 10 -1.96 -8.60 -5.48
N MET A 11 -2.42 -8.57 -6.73
CA MET A 11 -2.19 -7.44 -7.63
C MET A 11 -2.81 -6.14 -7.10
N LEU A 12 -3.83 -6.21 -6.25
CA LEU A 12 -4.40 -5.02 -5.60
C LEU A 12 -3.43 -4.33 -4.63
N LEU A 13 -2.37 -5.02 -4.20
CA LEU A 13 -1.39 -4.52 -3.22
C LEU A 13 -0.10 -4.02 -3.87
N GLY A 14 0.03 -4.13 -5.19
CA GLY A 14 1.24 -3.78 -5.93
C GLY A 14 0.98 -3.40 -7.38
N GLY A 15 2.06 -3.16 -8.12
CA GLY A 15 1.99 -2.84 -9.54
C GLY A 15 3.18 -3.42 -10.28
N ILE A 16 3.16 -3.34 -11.60
CA ILE A 16 4.22 -3.86 -12.47
C ILE A 16 4.87 -2.71 -13.26
N GLY A 17 6.20 -2.74 -13.39
CA GLY A 17 6.95 -1.79 -14.22
C GLY A 17 7.62 -0.64 -13.46
N LYS A 18 8.08 0.36 -14.22
CA LYS A 18 8.81 1.52 -13.67
C LYS A 18 7.87 2.37 -12.82
N ARG A 19 8.33 2.75 -11.62
CA ARG A 19 7.53 3.49 -10.61
C ARG A 19 6.27 2.75 -10.14
N ALA A 20 6.24 1.42 -10.23
CA ALA A 20 5.12 0.58 -9.80
C ALA A 20 4.64 0.81 -8.35
N ARG A 21 5.55 1.27 -7.48
CA ARG A 21 5.25 1.56 -6.07
C ARG A 21 4.71 2.96 -5.82
N ARG A 22 4.54 3.75 -6.88
CA ARG A 22 4.12 5.15 -6.88
C ARG A 22 2.92 5.33 -7.83
N GLY A 23 1.99 4.38 -7.81
CA GLY A 23 0.73 4.43 -8.55
C GLY A 23 0.76 3.92 -9.99
N PHE A 24 1.90 4.01 -10.69
CA PHE A 24 2.01 3.51 -12.06
C PHE A 24 1.89 1.99 -12.13
N GLY A 25 1.36 1.46 -13.24
CA GLY A 25 1.25 0.01 -13.43
C GLY A 25 0.39 -0.71 -12.38
N SER A 26 -0.53 0.03 -11.73
CA SER A 26 -1.56 -0.56 -10.86
C SER A 26 -2.46 -1.44 -11.70
N LEU A 27 -2.80 -2.61 -11.16
CA LEU A 27 -3.64 -3.61 -11.83
C LEU A 27 -4.79 -4.01 -10.90
N GLN A 28 -5.99 -4.07 -11.47
CA GLN A 28 -7.14 -4.70 -10.83
C GLN A 28 -7.56 -5.90 -11.68
N TYR A 29 -7.84 -7.01 -11.02
CA TYR A 29 -8.18 -8.26 -11.71
C TYR A 29 -9.68 -8.35 -12.05
N ARG A 30 -10.50 -7.45 -11.47
CA ARG A 30 -11.92 -7.28 -11.74
C ARG A 30 -12.35 -5.85 -11.41
N ASP A 31 -13.56 -5.50 -11.84
CA ASP A 31 -14.20 -4.26 -11.41
C ASP A 31 -14.87 -4.42 -10.05
N PHE A 32 -14.89 -3.32 -9.29
CA PHE A 32 -15.54 -3.21 -8.00
C PHE A 32 -16.70 -2.21 -8.09
N GLY A 33 -17.88 -2.62 -7.66
CA GLY A 33 -19.08 -1.77 -7.66
C GLY A 33 -19.10 -0.79 -6.49
N SER A 34 -18.40 -1.10 -5.40
CA SER A 34 -18.42 -0.33 -4.17
C SER A 34 -17.13 -0.46 -3.36
N ILE A 35 -16.87 0.52 -2.50
CA ILE A 35 -15.74 0.47 -1.55
C ILE A 35 -15.88 -0.69 -0.57
N SER A 36 -17.11 -1.02 -0.17
CA SER A 36 -17.39 -2.18 0.69
C SER A 36 -16.97 -3.51 0.05
N GLU A 37 -17.09 -3.66 -1.28
CA GLU A 37 -16.55 -4.82 -1.97
C GLU A 37 -15.02 -4.88 -1.94
N VAL A 38 -14.35 -3.74 -2.09
CA VAL A 38 -12.88 -3.67 -1.98
C VAL A 38 -12.44 -4.05 -0.57
N VAL A 39 -13.13 -3.57 0.47
CA VAL A 39 -12.81 -3.91 1.86
C VAL A 39 -12.94 -5.41 2.09
N ARG A 40 -14.04 -6.04 1.65
CA ARG A 40 -14.20 -7.51 1.73
C ARG A 40 -13.09 -8.26 0.99
N GLU A 41 -12.68 -7.76 -0.17
CA GLU A 41 -11.60 -8.36 -0.95
C GLU A 41 -10.25 -8.28 -0.21
N LEU A 42 -9.96 -7.13 0.41
CA LEU A 42 -8.77 -6.95 1.23
C LEU A 42 -8.79 -7.87 2.47
N GLU A 43 -9.95 -8.05 3.11
CA GLU A 43 -10.13 -9.01 4.20
C GLU A 43 -9.83 -10.45 3.76
N GLU A 44 -10.29 -10.87 2.58
CA GLU A 44 -9.96 -12.18 2.01
C GLU A 44 -8.47 -12.32 1.71
N ILE A 45 -7.85 -11.30 1.09
CA ILE A 45 -6.41 -11.26 0.87
C ILE A 45 -5.66 -11.43 2.19
N ASN A 46 -6.16 -10.82 3.26
CA ASN A 46 -5.57 -11.02 4.55
C ASN A 46 -5.67 -12.47 5.02
N SER A 47 -6.81 -13.14 4.90
CA SER A 47 -6.95 -14.54 5.32
C SER A 47 -5.87 -15.43 4.70
N ILE A 48 -5.54 -15.15 3.43
CA ILE A 48 -4.46 -15.81 2.68
C ILE A 48 -3.10 -15.45 3.27
N LEU A 49 -2.84 -14.17 3.49
CA LEU A 49 -1.54 -13.69 3.93
C LEU A 49 -1.24 -14.07 5.39
N SER A 50 -2.25 -14.20 6.27
CA SER A 50 -2.07 -14.14 7.75
C SER A 50 -1.92 -15.49 8.43
N ARG A 51 -2.24 -16.62 7.78
CA ARG A 51 -2.16 -17.98 8.35
C ARG A 51 -2.61 -18.07 9.83
N GLY A 52 -3.61 -17.29 10.25
CA GLY A 52 -4.11 -17.26 11.63
C GLY A 52 -3.72 -16.04 12.50
N VAL A 53 -2.96 -15.07 11.99
CA VAL A 53 -2.73 -13.79 12.68
C VAL A 53 -3.99 -12.92 12.60
N LYS A 54 -4.63 -12.67 13.75
CA LYS A 54 -5.79 -11.75 13.85
C LYS A 54 -5.35 -10.34 13.48
N MET A 55 -6.15 -9.67 12.65
CA MET A 55 -5.94 -8.27 12.31
C MET A 55 -7.14 -7.43 12.75
N SER A 56 -6.89 -6.15 13.00
CA SER A 56 -7.93 -5.18 13.34
C SER A 56 -8.11 -4.21 12.17
N ILE A 57 -9.37 -3.93 11.85
CA ILE A 57 -9.75 -2.80 10.99
C ILE A 57 -9.73 -1.57 11.89
N LYS A 58 -8.99 -0.54 11.49
CA LYS A 58 -8.97 0.75 12.18
C LYS A 58 -9.48 1.82 11.22
N GLU A 59 -10.55 2.49 11.61
CA GLU A 59 -11.00 3.67 10.90
C GLU A 59 -10.16 4.88 11.32
N SER A 60 -9.68 5.65 10.34
CA SER A 60 -9.11 6.97 10.56
C SER A 60 -9.96 8.01 9.84
N SER A 61 -9.81 9.30 10.16
CA SER A 61 -10.55 10.38 9.50
C SER A 61 -10.41 10.37 7.97
N ASN A 62 -9.25 9.93 7.45
CA ASN A 62 -8.91 10.02 6.02
C ASN A 62 -8.81 8.65 5.30
N SER A 63 -8.78 7.54 6.05
CA SER A 63 -8.63 6.21 5.47
C SER A 63 -9.45 5.15 6.20
N ASN A 64 -9.85 4.13 5.45
CA ASN A 64 -10.11 2.83 6.06
C ASN A 64 -8.73 2.16 6.15
N THR A 65 -8.11 2.17 7.33
CA THR A 65 -6.95 1.29 7.55
C THR A 65 -7.51 -0.11 7.72
N VAL A 66 -7.50 -0.84 6.63
CA VAL A 66 -8.22 -2.12 6.57
C VAL A 66 -7.43 -3.18 7.35
N LEU A 67 -6.10 -3.12 7.36
CA LEU A 67 -5.29 -4.25 7.77
C LEU A 67 -4.04 -3.79 8.54
N VAL A 68 -3.79 -4.38 9.72
CA VAL A 68 -2.58 -4.18 10.54
C VAL A 68 -2.11 -5.52 11.09
N ARG A 69 -0.85 -5.88 10.82
CA ARG A 69 -0.15 -6.96 11.51
C ARG A 69 0.80 -6.41 12.54
N ASP A 70 0.76 -7.01 13.72
CA ASP A 70 1.78 -6.81 14.72
C ASP A 70 3.02 -7.65 14.37
N ILE A 71 3.84 -7.11 13.46
CA ILE A 71 5.12 -7.69 13.07
C ILE A 71 6.21 -6.71 13.47
N THR A 72 7.13 -7.17 14.31
CA THR A 72 8.32 -6.41 14.72
C THR A 72 9.21 -6.15 13.50
N GLN A 73 9.67 -4.91 13.36
CA GLN A 73 10.67 -4.53 12.35
C GLN A 73 11.94 -5.39 12.51
N GLY A 74 12.56 -5.77 11.39
CA GLY A 74 13.79 -6.56 11.41
C GLY A 74 13.66 -8.02 11.88
N SER A 75 12.46 -8.50 12.21
CA SER A 75 12.23 -9.89 12.67
C SER A 75 12.55 -10.96 11.61
N THR A 76 12.65 -10.57 10.34
CA THR A 76 12.83 -11.50 9.21
C THR A 76 13.69 -10.88 8.12
N ALA A 77 14.36 -11.70 7.32
CA ALA A 77 15.28 -11.25 6.27
C ALA A 77 14.58 -10.72 4.99
N TYR A 78 13.24 -10.63 4.96
CA TYR A 78 12.49 -10.18 3.80
C TYR A 78 11.28 -9.30 4.18
N PRO A 79 10.86 -8.35 3.31
CA PRO A 79 9.70 -7.51 3.56
C PRO A 79 8.41 -8.32 3.67
N ARG A 80 7.57 -8.00 4.66
CA ARG A 80 6.23 -8.57 4.86
C ARG A 80 5.20 -7.47 4.90
N VAL A 81 3.98 -7.74 4.41
CA VAL A 81 2.86 -6.81 4.54
C VAL A 81 2.60 -6.55 6.02
N LYS A 82 2.75 -5.29 6.43
CA LYS A 82 2.48 -4.82 7.79
C LYS A 82 1.11 -4.15 7.84
N GLU A 83 0.83 -3.22 6.92
CA GLU A 83 -0.43 -2.47 6.91
C GLU A 83 -0.95 -2.28 5.49
N ILE A 84 -2.27 -2.21 5.33
CA ILE A 84 -2.93 -1.83 4.07
C ILE A 84 -3.96 -0.74 4.36
N HIS A 85 -3.83 0.38 3.66
CA HIS A 85 -4.67 1.55 3.78
C HIS A 85 -5.45 1.78 2.49
N LEU A 86 -6.75 2.00 2.60
CA LEU A 86 -7.63 2.40 1.51
C LEU A 86 -8.08 3.84 1.75
N GLY A 87 -7.82 4.72 0.78
CA GLY A 87 -8.28 6.11 0.84
C GLY A 87 -9.80 6.20 0.85
N ARG A 88 -10.35 7.15 1.63
CA ARG A 88 -11.81 7.35 1.69
C ARG A 88 -12.36 8.17 0.53
N LYS A 89 -11.51 8.99 -0.10
CA LYS A 89 -11.91 9.93 -1.16
C LYS A 89 -11.37 9.51 -2.51
N GLY A 90 -12.32 9.13 -3.37
CA GLY A 90 -12.08 8.86 -4.78
C GLY A 90 -11.92 10.16 -5.57
N THR A 91 -11.31 10.05 -6.74
CA THR A 91 -11.23 11.14 -7.72
C THR A 91 -11.83 10.68 -9.03
N LEU A 92 -12.43 11.60 -9.80
CA LEU A 92 -13.01 11.26 -11.11
C LEU A 92 -11.95 10.97 -12.19
N ARG A 93 -10.70 11.35 -11.92
CA ARG A 93 -9.58 11.26 -12.86
C ARG A 93 -8.37 10.65 -12.16
N VAL A 94 -7.72 9.67 -12.78
CA VAL A 94 -6.58 8.95 -12.22
C VAL A 94 -5.41 9.88 -11.87
N GLU A 95 -5.27 10.97 -12.63
CA GLU A 95 -4.28 12.03 -12.42
C GLU A 95 -4.42 12.67 -11.04
N GLY A 96 -5.64 12.76 -10.49
CA GLY A 96 -5.86 13.28 -9.14
C GLY A 96 -5.20 12.41 -8.06
N VAL A 97 -5.21 11.08 -8.21
CA VAL A 97 -4.49 10.18 -7.31
C VAL A 97 -2.99 10.23 -7.56
N LEU A 98 -2.57 10.22 -8.83
CA LEU A 98 -1.14 10.28 -9.19
C LEU A 98 -0.47 11.56 -8.71
N ASN A 99 -1.16 12.70 -8.79
CA ASN A 99 -0.66 13.98 -8.28
C ASN A 99 -0.49 13.95 -6.76
N ARG A 100 -1.47 13.43 -5.99
CA ARG A 100 -1.32 13.22 -4.54
C ARG A 100 -0.10 12.34 -4.21
N ILE A 101 0.09 11.23 -4.95
CA ILE A 101 1.25 10.35 -4.78
C ILE A 101 2.56 11.07 -5.11
N GLY A 102 2.58 11.86 -6.19
CA GLY A 102 3.74 12.65 -6.60
C GLY A 102 4.11 13.71 -5.57
N GLU A 103 3.13 14.49 -5.10
CA GLU A 103 3.31 15.52 -4.06
C GLU A 103 3.79 14.92 -2.74
N ALA A 104 3.17 13.83 -2.28
CA ALA A 104 3.59 13.14 -1.06
C ALA A 104 5.03 12.61 -1.18
N SER A 105 5.40 12.07 -2.34
CA SER A 105 6.76 11.60 -2.61
C SER A 105 7.79 12.72 -2.61
N HIS A 106 7.41 13.91 -3.10
CA HIS A 106 8.27 15.08 -3.15
C HIS A 106 8.42 15.75 -1.77
N ARG A 107 7.31 15.97 -1.06
CA ARG A 107 7.29 16.68 0.24
C ARG A 107 7.89 15.87 1.38
N HIS A 108 7.74 14.55 1.36
CA HIS A 108 8.16 13.67 2.45
C HIS A 108 9.31 12.74 2.06
N GLY A 109 10.10 13.13 1.05
CA GLY A 109 11.24 12.35 0.59
C GLY A 109 12.25 12.07 1.70
N ASP A 110 12.48 10.78 1.99
CA ASP A 110 13.45 10.31 2.97
C ASP A 110 14.01 8.94 2.57
N ASN A 111 15.14 8.53 3.15
CA ASN A 111 15.72 7.21 2.94
C ASN A 111 14.77 6.07 3.38
N ALA A 112 13.87 6.34 4.33
CA ALA A 112 12.80 5.44 4.74
C ALA A 112 11.79 5.12 3.62
N LEU A 113 11.75 5.93 2.55
CA LEU A 113 10.92 5.72 1.35
C LEU A 113 11.71 5.07 0.20
N GLY A 114 12.88 4.52 0.49
CA GLY A 114 13.78 3.90 -0.47
C GLY A 114 14.83 4.88 -1.01
N ARG A 115 15.95 4.32 -1.46
CA ARG A 115 17.13 5.08 -1.91
C ARG A 115 17.82 4.35 -3.05
N ILE A 116 18.54 5.09 -3.90
CA ILE A 116 19.30 4.49 -5.01
C ILE A 116 20.66 3.94 -4.55
N ASN A 117 21.32 4.59 -3.58
CA ASN A 117 22.63 4.19 -3.07
C ASN A 117 22.76 4.38 -1.55
N PRO A 118 22.80 3.31 -0.72
CA PRO A 118 22.62 1.91 -1.13
C PRO A 118 21.22 1.71 -1.72
N ARG A 119 21.08 0.75 -2.64
CA ARG A 119 19.81 0.50 -3.32
C ARG A 119 18.83 -0.15 -2.36
N MET A 120 17.85 0.65 -1.92
CA MET A 120 16.79 0.22 -1.02
C MET A 120 15.43 0.42 -1.66
N ALA A 121 14.63 -0.63 -1.59
CA ALA A 121 13.25 -0.60 -1.98
C ALA A 121 12.41 0.28 -1.03
N SER A 122 11.54 1.14 -1.56
CA SER A 122 10.45 1.76 -0.78
C SER A 122 9.61 0.66 -0.11
N PRO A 123 9.47 0.68 1.22
CA PRO A 123 8.56 -0.21 1.94
C PRO A 123 7.10 0.26 1.88
N ALA A 124 6.83 1.49 1.43
CA ALA A 124 5.49 1.95 1.11
C ALA A 124 5.21 1.79 -0.39
N VAL A 125 4.13 1.07 -0.73
CA VAL A 125 3.70 0.76 -2.08
C VAL A 125 2.33 1.37 -2.31
N ALA A 126 2.26 2.44 -3.12
CA ALA A 126 0.99 3.06 -3.52
C ALA A 126 0.52 2.49 -4.85
N THR A 127 -0.75 2.08 -4.90
CA THR A 127 -1.49 1.62 -6.07
C THR A 127 -2.81 2.36 -6.19
N ILE A 128 -3.48 2.22 -7.33
CA ILE A 128 -4.73 2.92 -7.65
C ILE A 128 -5.76 1.88 -8.06
N LEU A 129 -6.94 1.95 -7.45
CA LEU A 129 -8.10 1.14 -7.81
C LEU A 129 -9.17 2.00 -8.49
N ASN A 130 -9.83 1.45 -9.50
CA ASN A 130 -11.05 2.01 -10.08
C ASN A 130 -12.27 1.31 -9.47
N VAL A 131 -13.07 2.07 -8.74
CA VAL A 131 -14.30 1.62 -8.08
C VAL A 131 -15.43 2.51 -8.57
N ASN A 132 -16.39 1.93 -9.29
CA ASN A 132 -17.53 2.65 -9.87
C ASN A 132 -17.15 4.00 -10.52
N ARG A 133 -16.15 3.99 -11.41
CA ARG A 133 -15.63 5.16 -12.16
C ARG A 133 -14.95 6.23 -11.31
N GLN A 134 -14.57 5.90 -10.08
CA GLN A 134 -13.74 6.75 -9.22
C GLN A 134 -12.44 6.04 -8.88
N PHE A 135 -11.36 6.81 -8.80
CA PHE A 135 -10.02 6.32 -8.55
C PHE A 135 -9.62 6.56 -7.09
N TYR A 136 -9.28 5.47 -6.40
CA TYR A 136 -8.92 5.46 -4.98
C TYR A 136 -7.48 5.00 -4.79
N PRO A 137 -6.71 5.65 -3.91
CA PRO A 137 -5.41 5.15 -3.53
C PRO A 137 -5.52 3.95 -2.59
N VAL A 138 -4.69 2.93 -2.82
CA VAL A 138 -4.41 1.86 -1.87
C VAL A 138 -2.93 1.90 -1.56
N VAL A 139 -2.57 2.01 -0.28
CA VAL A 139 -1.17 2.01 0.15
C VAL A 139 -0.89 0.80 1.01
N THR A 140 0.05 -0.02 0.57
CA THR A 140 0.55 -1.18 1.31
C THR A 140 1.88 -0.82 1.96
N ARG A 141 1.94 -0.89 3.29
CA ARG A 141 3.16 -0.75 4.08
C ARG A 141 3.76 -2.12 4.32
N LEU A 142 5.03 -2.27 3.98
CA LEU A 142 5.84 -3.44 4.25
C LEU A 142 6.73 -3.20 5.47
N THR A 143 7.21 -4.28 6.09
CA THR A 143 8.33 -4.19 7.03
C THR A 143 9.54 -3.57 6.33
N SER A 144 10.21 -2.69 7.06
CA SER A 144 11.41 -1.99 6.64
C SER A 144 12.63 -2.82 7.01
N LEU A 145 13.54 -2.98 6.06
CA LEU A 145 14.83 -3.63 6.27
C LEU A 145 15.87 -2.68 5.71
N PHE A 146 16.46 -1.85 6.56
CA PHE A 146 17.47 -0.87 6.15
C PHE A 146 18.84 -1.26 6.72
N PRO A 147 19.95 -0.97 6.01
CA PRO A 147 21.29 -1.16 6.54
C PRO A 147 21.48 -0.33 7.83
N PRO A 148 22.16 -0.85 8.86
CA PRO A 148 22.37 -0.13 10.13
C PRO A 148 23.05 1.24 9.98
N SER A 149 23.85 1.41 8.92
CA SER A 149 24.57 2.66 8.62
C SER A 149 23.70 3.73 7.96
N LEU A 150 22.48 3.40 7.53
CA LEU A 150 21.60 4.33 6.85
C LEU A 150 20.81 5.15 7.88
N LYS A 151 20.96 6.47 7.85
CA LYS A 151 20.05 7.37 8.59
C LYS A 151 18.71 7.42 7.86
N TYR A 152 17.62 7.11 8.55
CA TYR A 152 16.26 7.16 8.02
C TYR A 152 15.29 7.57 9.12
N ASP A 153 14.15 8.15 8.73
CA ASP A 153 13.07 8.50 9.64
C ASP A 153 11.80 7.75 9.27
N LEU A 154 11.38 6.80 10.11
CA LEU A 154 10.18 6.01 9.86
C LEU A 154 8.90 6.86 9.88
N ALA A 155 8.88 8.01 10.58
CA ALA A 155 7.74 8.91 10.57
C ALA A 155 7.46 9.47 9.17
N ARG A 156 8.49 9.55 8.30
CA ARG A 156 8.33 9.95 6.90
C ARG A 156 7.53 8.95 6.07
N GLN A 157 7.47 7.69 6.50
CA GLN A 157 6.56 6.71 5.89
C GLN A 157 5.10 7.01 6.24
N ASP A 158 4.84 7.39 7.49
CA ASP A 158 3.51 7.82 7.95
C ASP A 158 3.08 9.09 7.20
N ASP A 159 3.95 10.10 7.13
CA ASP A 159 3.70 11.33 6.39
C ASP A 159 3.35 11.05 4.91
N PHE A 160 4.15 10.22 4.23
CA PHE A 160 3.88 9.82 2.84
C PHE A 160 2.52 9.15 2.71
N ILE A 161 2.22 8.17 3.57
CA ILE A 161 0.95 7.43 3.54
C ILE A 161 -0.22 8.38 3.76
N ASN A 162 -0.14 9.25 4.77
CA ASN A 162 -1.17 10.23 5.05
C ASN A 162 -1.36 11.19 3.87
N GLY A 163 -0.28 11.70 3.27
CA GLY A 163 -0.35 12.58 2.10
C GLY A 163 -0.99 11.94 0.87
N VAL A 164 -0.79 10.63 0.67
CA VAL A 164 -1.45 9.88 -0.41
C VAL A 164 -2.95 9.71 -0.17
N LEU A 165 -3.36 9.51 1.09
CA LEU A 165 -4.73 9.14 1.47
C LEU A 165 -5.70 10.33 1.63
N GLN A 166 -5.21 11.58 1.58
CA GLN A 166 -6.00 12.81 1.73
C GLN A 166 -7.15 12.93 0.73
#